data_AF-A0A3D4AMK2-F1
#
_entry.id   AF-A0A3D4AMK2-F1
#
_cell.length_a   1.000
_cell.length_b   1.000
_cell.length_c   1.000
_cell.angle_alpha   90.00
_cell.angle_beta   90.00
_cell.angle_gamma   90.00
#
_symmetry.space_group_name_H-M   'P 1'
#
loop_
_entity.id
_entity.type
_entity.pdbx_description
1 polymer ?
#
loop_
_entity_poly.entity_id
_entity_poly.type
_entity_poly.pdbx_seq_one_letter_code
_entity_poly.pdbx_strand_id
1 'polypeptide(L)'
;MEIGGINGYMSNPYAAQGPQVTDGKGVGPEHQIKPGKKSSPAECETCKNRKYTDGSDEMVSFKAPGHIDPDNAAAVVLGHEQEHVSNAYNKARNNNGHVERATVRLKTDICPECGRSYISGGETNTQIKYYNEENPYQKDLKQTDAVKYRGANVDIAA
;
A
#
# COMPACT_ATOMS: atom_id res chain seq x y z
N MET A 1 40.57 6.03 74.86
CA MET A 1 41.05 5.95 73.47
C MET A 1 39.82 5.71 72.62
N GLU A 2 39.37 6.55 71.70
CA GLU A 2 39.90 7.76 71.07
C GLU A 2 38.68 8.57 70.55
N ILE A 3 38.72 9.90 70.76
CA ILE A 3 38.41 11.00 69.80
C ILE A 3 37.71 10.58 68.47
N GLY A 4 36.59 11.15 68.02
CA GLY A 4 36.26 12.57 67.82
C GLY A 4 36.25 12.90 66.32
N GLY A 5 35.16 13.47 65.77
CA GLY A 5 35.15 13.96 64.38
C GLY A 5 33.78 14.25 63.75
N ILE A 6 33.32 15.51 63.87
CA ILE A 6 32.25 16.16 63.11
C ILE A 6 32.81 16.86 61.85
N ASN A 7 31.90 17.17 60.91
CA ASN A 7 31.98 18.06 59.73
C ASN A 7 32.14 17.36 58.37
N GLY A 8 31.41 17.72 57.30
CA GLY A 8 30.66 18.95 57.08
C GLY A 8 29.72 18.90 55.85
N TYR A 9 28.83 19.88 55.85
CA TYR A 9 27.81 20.21 54.86
C TYR A 9 28.37 20.95 53.63
N MET A 10 27.62 20.86 52.53
CA MET A 10 27.44 21.79 51.39
C MET A 10 28.37 21.77 50.17
N SER A 11 27.78 21.42 49.02
CA SER A 11 27.75 22.16 47.73
C SER A 11 27.07 21.25 46.69
N ASN A 12 26.21 21.61 45.73
CA ASN A 12 25.68 22.86 45.18
C ASN A 12 24.39 22.47 44.37
N PRO A 13 23.34 23.30 44.26
CA PRO A 13 22.01 22.90 43.76
C PRO A 13 21.81 23.14 42.25
N TYR A 14 22.79 22.78 41.42
CA TYR A 14 22.70 22.93 39.96
C TYR A 14 23.43 21.78 39.24
N ALA A 15 22.77 20.64 39.13
CA ALA A 15 23.10 19.64 38.12
C ALA A 15 21.89 19.51 37.21
N ALA A 16 21.94 20.24 36.10
CA ALA A 16 20.99 20.13 35.01
C ALA A 16 20.85 18.65 34.64
N GLN A 17 19.64 18.13 34.81
CA GLN A 17 19.25 16.82 34.32
C GLN A 17 19.32 16.90 32.79
N GLY A 18 20.44 16.45 32.23
CA GLY A 18 20.55 16.16 30.81
C GLY A 18 19.47 15.15 30.41
N PRO A 19 19.09 15.10 29.12
CA PRO A 19 18.03 14.22 28.65
C PRO A 19 18.33 12.79 29.08
N GLN A 20 17.44 12.23 29.91
CA GLN A 20 17.52 10.85 30.35
C GLN A 20 17.37 9.98 29.10
N VAL A 21 18.47 9.42 28.60
CA VAL A 21 18.42 8.27 27.70
C VAL A 21 17.88 7.11 28.53
N THR A 22 16.57 6.87 28.46
CA THR A 22 15.96 5.75 29.15
C THR A 22 16.35 4.48 28.43
N ASP A 23 17.36 3.79 28.96
CA ASP A 23 17.69 2.42 28.60
C ASP A 23 16.44 1.54 28.81
N GLY A 24 15.88 1.07 27.70
CA GLY A 24 14.60 0.38 27.61
C GLY A 24 14.54 -0.91 28.43
N LYS A 25 14.08 -0.81 29.68
CA LYS A 25 13.56 -1.94 30.45
C LYS A 25 12.09 -1.69 30.77
N GLY A 26 11.20 -2.21 29.91
CA GLY A 26 9.78 -2.41 30.24
C GLY A 26 8.75 -1.88 29.24
N VAL A 27 9.15 -1.18 28.17
CA VAL A 27 8.19 -0.67 27.17
C VAL A 27 8.35 -1.41 25.84
N GLY A 28 7.23 -1.81 25.24
CA GLY A 28 7.21 -2.58 23.99
C GLY A 28 7.89 -1.86 22.82
N PRO A 29 8.23 -2.57 21.73
CA PRO A 29 8.99 -2.03 20.59
C PRO A 29 8.33 -0.80 19.93
N GLU A 30 7.03 -0.60 20.13
CA GLU A 30 6.26 0.52 19.63
C GLU A 30 6.54 1.85 20.34
N HIS A 31 7.03 1.83 21.58
CA HIS A 31 7.36 3.02 22.37
C HIS A 31 8.87 3.32 22.40
N GLN A 32 9.69 2.48 21.77
CA GLN A 32 11.13 2.68 21.73
C GLN A 32 11.54 3.55 20.53
N ILE A 33 12.37 4.56 20.78
CA ILE A 33 12.94 5.40 19.73
C ILE A 33 14.12 4.65 19.10
N LYS A 34 14.05 4.40 17.79
CA LYS A 34 15.13 3.73 17.06
C LYS A 34 16.36 4.66 16.92
N PRO A 35 17.59 4.12 16.85
CA PRO A 35 18.79 4.93 16.63
C PRO A 35 18.67 5.80 15.36
N GLY A 36 18.94 7.10 15.50
CA GLY A 36 18.85 8.07 14.39
C GLY A 36 17.42 8.38 13.92
N LYS A 37 16.41 8.18 14.78
CA LYS A 37 15.01 8.56 14.54
C LYS A 37 14.55 9.58 15.58
N LYS A 38 13.51 10.34 15.21
CA LYS A 38 13.03 11.48 15.99
C LYS A 38 11.97 11.08 17.02
N SER A 39 11.20 10.04 16.74
CA SER A 39 10.11 9.57 17.59
C SER A 39 9.98 8.05 17.60
N SER A 40 9.28 7.54 18.61
CA SER A 40 8.82 6.16 18.65
C SER A 40 7.68 5.95 17.64
N PRO A 41 7.46 4.72 17.15
CA PRO A 41 6.31 4.44 16.29
C PRO A 41 4.94 4.84 16.90
N ALA A 42 4.78 4.73 18.23
CA ALA A 42 3.55 5.07 18.94
C ALA A 42 3.27 6.58 18.99
N GLU A 43 4.32 7.40 19.02
CA GLU A 43 4.22 8.86 19.14
C GLU A 43 4.45 9.59 17.80
N CYS A 44 4.53 8.83 16.70
CA CYS A 44 4.86 9.37 15.38
C CYS A 44 3.71 10.21 14.80
N GLU A 45 3.91 11.53 14.73
CA GLU A 45 2.89 12.45 14.18
C GLU A 45 2.72 12.27 12.68
N THR A 46 3.80 11.97 11.95
CA THR A 46 3.76 11.72 10.50
C THR A 46 2.89 10.52 10.19
N CYS A 47 3.03 9.43 10.95
CA CYS A 47 2.21 8.23 10.77
C CYS A 47 0.75 8.50 11.14
N LYS A 48 0.50 9.24 12.23
CA LYS A 48 -0.85 9.56 12.72
C LYS A 48 -1.63 10.51 11.81
N ASN A 49 -0.95 11.41 11.11
CA ASN A 49 -1.61 12.43 10.29
C ASN A 49 -1.54 12.13 8.79
N ARG A 50 -0.82 11.07 8.37
CA ARG A 50 -0.73 10.71 6.95
C ARG A 50 -2.11 10.35 6.43
N LYS A 51 -2.43 10.90 5.26
CA LYS A 51 -3.64 10.56 4.51
C LYS A 51 -3.27 9.97 3.16
N TYR A 52 -4.06 9.00 2.73
CA TYR A 52 -4.02 8.44 1.41
C TYR A 52 -5.11 9.08 0.55
N THR A 53 -4.74 9.37 -0.70
CA THR A 53 -5.62 9.92 -1.72
C THR A 53 -5.32 9.21 -3.03
N ASP A 54 -6.38 8.81 -3.71
CA ASP A 54 -6.31 8.40 -5.11
C ASP A 54 -6.60 9.60 -6.03
N GLY A 55 -5.66 9.86 -6.94
CA GLY A 55 -5.72 10.95 -7.91
C GLY A 55 -6.21 10.52 -9.30
N SER A 56 -6.65 9.27 -9.47
CA SER A 56 -7.17 8.81 -10.76
C SER A 56 -8.51 9.46 -11.11
N ASP A 57 -8.91 9.37 -12.39
CA ASP A 57 -10.22 9.86 -12.86
C ASP A 57 -11.35 8.81 -12.72
N GLU A 58 -11.07 7.63 -12.16
CA GLU A 58 -12.05 6.53 -12.04
C GLU A 58 -12.87 6.62 -10.75
N MET A 59 -14.12 6.16 -10.71
CA MET A 59 -14.89 6.13 -9.46
C MET A 59 -14.43 4.97 -8.57
N VAL A 60 -13.66 5.29 -7.53
CA VAL A 60 -13.09 4.36 -6.52
C VAL A 60 -13.06 5.03 -5.15
N SER A 61 -12.70 4.30 -4.10
CA SER A 61 -12.47 4.78 -2.75
C SER A 61 -11.29 5.77 -2.68
N PHE A 62 -11.16 6.50 -1.57
CA PHE A 62 -10.06 7.45 -1.32
C PHE A 62 -9.94 8.64 -2.30
N LYS A 63 -11.02 9.03 -3.00
CA LYS A 63 -11.06 10.33 -3.72
C LYS A 63 -10.84 11.52 -2.80
N ALA A 64 -11.41 11.47 -1.62
CA ALA A 64 -11.08 12.40 -0.55
C ALA A 64 -9.93 11.82 0.30
N PRO A 65 -9.02 12.67 0.81
CA PRO A 65 -7.94 12.22 1.69
C PRO A 65 -8.46 11.48 2.93
N GLY A 66 -8.12 10.20 3.04
CA GLY A 66 -8.50 9.32 4.16
C GLY A 66 -7.30 8.91 5.00
N HIS A 67 -7.46 8.84 6.32
CA HIS A 67 -6.42 8.29 7.19
C HIS A 67 -6.36 6.77 7.04
N ILE A 68 -5.16 6.22 6.90
CA ILE A 68 -4.92 4.77 6.87
C ILE A 68 -3.90 4.45 7.95
N ASP A 69 -4.25 3.51 8.82
CA ASP A 69 -3.31 3.00 9.82
C ASP A 69 -2.14 2.30 9.11
N PRO A 70 -0.88 2.67 9.39
CA PRO A 70 0.30 2.03 8.80
C PRO A 70 0.32 0.50 8.91
N ASP A 71 -0.24 -0.06 9.99
CA ASP A 71 -0.22 -1.51 10.23
C ASP A 71 -1.26 -2.25 9.36
N ASN A 72 -2.34 -1.55 8.97
CA ASN A 72 -3.37 -2.08 8.07
C ASN A 72 -3.26 -1.54 6.63
N ALA A 73 -2.27 -0.70 6.34
CA ALA A 73 -2.18 0.03 5.09
C ALA A 73 -2.09 -0.89 3.86
N ALA A 74 -1.43 -2.05 3.98
CA ALA A 74 -1.34 -3.01 2.89
C ALA A 74 -2.70 -3.56 2.47
N ALA A 75 -3.52 -4.00 3.43
CA ALA A 75 -4.85 -4.54 3.12
C ALA A 75 -5.78 -3.47 2.55
N VAL A 76 -5.75 -2.26 3.11
CA VAL A 76 -6.62 -1.15 2.68
C VAL A 76 -6.26 -0.68 1.28
N VAL A 77 -4.98 -0.39 1.02
CA VAL A 77 -4.52 0.06 -0.30
C VAL A 77 -4.73 -1.06 -1.33
N LEU A 78 -4.43 -2.32 -1.00
CA LEU A 78 -4.71 -3.42 -1.92
C LEU A 78 -6.21 -3.53 -2.25
N GLY A 79 -7.10 -3.41 -1.26
CA GLY A 79 -8.54 -3.43 -1.49
C GLY A 79 -8.98 -2.31 -2.43
N HIS A 80 -8.44 -1.11 -2.26
CA HIS A 80 -8.65 0.02 -3.15
C HIS A 80 -8.12 -0.23 -4.57
N GLU A 81 -6.90 -0.77 -4.72
CA GLU A 81 -6.35 -1.12 -6.03
C GLU A 81 -7.19 -2.19 -6.76
N GLN A 82 -7.83 -3.09 -6.01
CA GLN A 82 -8.75 -4.07 -6.60
C GLN A 82 -10.03 -3.43 -7.15
N GLU A 83 -10.42 -2.24 -6.68
CA GLU A 83 -11.53 -1.49 -7.27
C GLU A 83 -11.16 -1.00 -8.68
N HIS A 84 -9.92 -0.53 -8.89
CA HIS A 84 -9.40 -0.21 -10.23
C HIS A 84 -9.42 -1.42 -11.15
N VAL A 85 -9.00 -2.58 -10.65
CA VAL A 85 -9.05 -3.84 -11.41
C VAL A 85 -10.50 -4.17 -11.80
N SER A 86 -11.44 -4.10 -10.87
CA SER A 86 -12.87 -4.35 -11.11
C SER A 86 -13.43 -3.39 -12.17
N ASN A 87 -13.10 -2.11 -12.07
CA ASN A 87 -13.48 -1.10 -13.05
C ASN A 87 -12.93 -1.40 -14.45
N ALA A 88 -11.68 -1.88 -14.55
CA ALA A 88 -11.10 -2.30 -15.82
C ALA A 88 -11.84 -3.48 -16.47
N TYR A 89 -12.21 -4.50 -15.69
CA TYR A 89 -13.04 -5.61 -16.20
C TYR A 89 -14.42 -5.15 -16.66
N ASN A 90 -15.06 -4.23 -15.94
CA ASN A 90 -16.34 -3.64 -16.34
C ASN A 90 -16.20 -2.84 -17.65
N LYS A 91 -15.15 -2.03 -17.77
CA LYS A 91 -14.84 -1.27 -19.00
C LYS A 91 -14.61 -2.19 -20.20
N ALA A 92 -13.86 -3.28 -20.01
CA ALA A 92 -13.63 -4.28 -21.04
C ALA A 92 -14.97 -4.90 -21.50
N ARG A 93 -15.80 -5.37 -20.56
CA ARG A 93 -17.10 -5.97 -20.87
C ARG A 93 -18.04 -5.02 -21.63
N ASN A 94 -18.09 -3.76 -21.23
CA ASN A 94 -19.01 -2.78 -21.81
C ASN A 94 -18.60 -2.34 -23.23
N ASN A 95 -17.32 -2.45 -23.59
CA ASN A 95 -16.78 -1.98 -24.87
C ASN A 95 -16.30 -3.14 -25.76
N ASN A 96 -16.85 -4.34 -25.58
CA ASN A 96 -16.50 -5.54 -26.36
C ASN A 96 -14.97 -5.84 -26.35
N GLY A 97 -14.35 -5.63 -25.19
CA GLY A 97 -12.93 -5.88 -24.95
C GLY A 97 -12.68 -6.99 -23.93
N HIS A 98 -11.45 -7.46 -23.91
CA HIS A 98 -10.93 -8.47 -22.99
C HIS A 98 -9.74 -7.92 -22.21
N VAL A 99 -9.70 -8.17 -20.91
CA VAL A 99 -8.56 -7.80 -20.06
C VAL A 99 -7.46 -8.84 -20.26
N GLU A 100 -6.38 -8.46 -20.95
CA GLU A 100 -5.23 -9.34 -21.19
C GLU A 100 -4.40 -9.52 -19.91
N ARG A 101 -4.25 -8.43 -19.15
CA ARG A 101 -3.57 -8.45 -17.85
C ARG A 101 -4.09 -7.34 -16.95
N ALA A 102 -4.16 -7.66 -15.66
CA ALA A 102 -4.35 -6.70 -14.59
C ALA A 102 -3.29 -6.99 -13.52
N THR A 103 -2.49 -6.00 -13.18
CA THR A 103 -1.43 -6.14 -12.18
C THR A 103 -1.51 -4.99 -11.19
N VAL A 104 -1.47 -5.32 -9.91
CA VAL A 104 -1.40 -4.35 -8.82
C VAL A 104 0.01 -4.32 -8.27
N ARG A 105 0.56 -3.12 -8.06
CA ARG A 105 1.85 -2.90 -7.42
C ARG A 105 1.67 -2.01 -6.20
N LEU A 106 2.08 -2.49 -5.03
CA LEU A 106 2.10 -1.68 -3.81
C LEU A 106 3.46 -0.99 -3.68
N LYS A 107 3.46 0.30 -3.34
CA LYS A 107 4.65 1.11 -3.08
C LYS A 107 4.89 1.14 -1.59
N THR A 108 6.09 0.74 -1.17
CA THR A 108 6.51 0.69 0.23
C THR A 108 7.50 1.83 0.49
N ASP A 109 7.31 2.59 1.55
CA ASP A 109 8.23 3.64 1.99
C ASP A 109 8.56 3.52 3.47
N ILE A 110 9.62 4.22 3.90
CA ILE A 110 10.06 4.26 5.29
C ILE A 110 9.72 5.63 5.87
N CYS A 111 9.06 5.66 7.03
CA CYS A 111 8.76 6.91 7.72
C CYS A 111 10.07 7.58 8.19
N PRO A 112 10.34 8.84 7.80
CA PRO A 112 11.56 9.51 8.22
C PRO A 112 11.60 9.84 9.71
N GLU A 113 10.43 9.89 10.37
CA GLU A 113 10.30 10.26 11.77
C GLU A 113 10.58 9.08 12.70
N CYS A 114 9.84 7.98 12.55
CA CYS A 114 9.91 6.80 13.44
C CYS A 114 10.57 5.56 12.81
N GLY A 115 10.85 5.57 11.50
CA GLY A 115 11.48 4.45 10.80
C GLY A 115 10.61 3.20 10.70
N ARG A 116 9.28 3.35 10.71
CA ARG A 116 8.32 2.29 10.37
C ARG A 116 8.23 2.18 8.84
N SER A 117 8.29 0.96 8.32
CA SER A 117 7.98 0.68 6.91
C SER A 117 6.46 0.65 6.75
N TYR A 118 5.94 1.30 5.72
CA TYR A 118 4.50 1.41 5.48
C TYR A 118 4.20 1.42 3.97
N ILE A 119 2.94 1.25 3.60
CA ILE A 119 2.50 1.36 2.19
C ILE A 119 2.16 2.81 1.87
N SER A 120 2.91 3.42 0.95
CA SER A 120 2.70 4.82 0.58
C SER A 120 1.64 5.02 -0.49
N GLY A 121 1.38 3.98 -1.28
CA GLY A 121 0.27 3.91 -2.22
C GLY A 121 0.31 2.65 -3.07
N GLY A 122 -0.61 2.55 -4.02
CA GLY A 122 -0.65 1.49 -5.01
C GLY A 122 -0.60 2.05 -6.43
N GLU A 123 -0.36 1.16 -7.38
CA GLU A 123 -0.54 1.44 -8.79
C GLU A 123 -1.10 0.20 -9.48
N THR A 124 -2.24 0.39 -10.11
CA THR A 124 -2.90 -0.64 -10.90
C THR A 124 -2.61 -0.44 -12.38
N ASN A 125 -2.02 -1.44 -13.03
CA ASN A 125 -1.76 -1.44 -14.46
C ASN A 125 -2.61 -2.50 -15.14
N THR A 126 -3.52 -2.06 -16.01
CA THR A 126 -4.43 -2.93 -16.76
C THR A 126 -4.19 -2.76 -18.26
N GLN A 127 -4.29 -3.87 -19.00
CA GLN A 127 -4.20 -3.88 -20.45
C GLN A 127 -5.46 -4.52 -20.99
N ILE A 128 -6.26 -3.72 -21.70
CA ILE A 128 -7.51 -4.14 -22.31
C ILE A 128 -7.31 -4.19 -23.82
N LYS A 129 -7.65 -5.31 -24.44
CA LYS A 129 -7.71 -5.47 -25.87
C LYS A 129 -9.15 -5.39 -26.33
N TYR A 130 -9.46 -4.46 -27.23
CA TYR A 130 -10.80 -4.33 -27.79
C TYR A 130 -10.91 -5.13 -29.09
N TYR A 131 -11.98 -5.88 -29.26
CA TYR A 131 -12.28 -6.56 -30.52
C TYR A 131 -13.09 -5.61 -31.40
N ASN A 132 -12.49 -5.14 -32.47
CA ASN A 132 -13.20 -4.36 -33.47
C ASN A 132 -13.90 -5.30 -34.46
N GLU A 133 -15.12 -5.73 -34.12
CA GLU A 133 -15.95 -6.57 -35.00
C GLU A 133 -16.52 -5.81 -36.21
N GLU A 134 -16.38 -4.48 -36.25
CA GLU A 134 -16.77 -3.65 -37.40
C GLU A 134 -15.69 -3.62 -38.50
N ASN A 135 -14.47 -4.09 -38.22
CA ASN A 135 -13.44 -4.16 -39.25
C ASN A 135 -13.84 -5.22 -40.30
N PRO A 136 -14.11 -4.83 -41.57
CA PRO A 136 -14.60 -5.75 -42.60
C PRO A 136 -13.64 -6.92 -42.83
N TYR A 137 -12.33 -6.73 -42.66
CA TYR A 137 -11.34 -7.79 -42.78
C TYR A 137 -11.48 -8.87 -41.68
N GLN A 138 -11.70 -8.48 -40.42
CA GLN A 138 -11.90 -9.45 -39.34
C GLN A 138 -13.22 -10.20 -39.49
N LYS A 139 -14.25 -9.53 -40.00
CA LYS A 139 -15.56 -10.15 -40.26
C LYS A 139 -15.45 -11.20 -41.37
N ASP A 140 -14.80 -10.87 -42.48
CA ASP A 140 -14.60 -11.80 -43.60
C ASP A 140 -13.69 -12.98 -43.22
N LEU A 141 -12.64 -12.74 -42.43
CA LEU A 141 -11.78 -13.83 -41.93
C LEU A 141 -12.57 -14.79 -41.04
N LYS A 142 -13.34 -14.28 -40.07
CA LYS A 142 -14.23 -15.10 -39.22
C LYS A 142 -15.26 -15.87 -40.05
N GLN A 143 -15.85 -15.26 -41.07
CA GLN A 143 -16.82 -15.94 -41.94
C GLN A 143 -16.15 -17.04 -42.78
N THR A 144 -14.97 -16.78 -43.32
CA THR A 144 -14.19 -17.76 -44.10
C THR A 144 -13.77 -18.94 -43.23
N ASP A 145 -13.26 -18.68 -42.03
CA ASP A 145 -12.93 -19.72 -41.06
C ASP A 145 -14.17 -20.54 -40.67
N ALA A 146 -15.28 -19.87 -40.36
CA ALA A 146 -16.53 -20.55 -40.03
C ALA A 146 -17.03 -21.46 -41.16
N VAL A 147 -16.84 -21.07 -42.43
CA VAL A 147 -17.13 -21.93 -43.59
C VAL A 147 -16.18 -23.12 -43.65
N LYS A 148 -14.87 -22.90 -43.45
CA LYS A 148 -13.86 -23.96 -43.50
C LYS A 148 -14.07 -25.06 -42.45
N TYR A 149 -14.55 -24.69 -41.25
CA TYR A 149 -14.82 -25.66 -40.19
C TYR A 149 -16.24 -26.25 -40.24
N ARG A 150 -17.12 -25.72 -41.09
CA ARG A 150 -18.49 -26.24 -41.26
C ARG A 150 -18.42 -27.60 -41.97
N GLY A 151 -18.63 -28.69 -41.22
CA GLY A 151 -18.51 -30.06 -41.71
C GLY A 151 -17.19 -30.77 -41.36
N ALA A 152 -16.31 -30.12 -40.58
CA ALA A 152 -15.08 -30.76 -40.09
C ALA A 152 -15.34 -31.86 -39.03
N ASN A 153 -16.51 -31.85 -38.40
CA ASN A 153 -16.94 -32.90 -37.47
C ASN A 153 -18.15 -33.60 -38.10
N VAL A 154 -17.94 -34.82 -38.59
CA VAL A 154 -19.00 -35.75 -39.01
C VAL A 154 -19.02 -36.86 -37.96
N ASP A 155 -20.05 -36.88 -37.12
CA ASP A 155 -20.28 -37.98 -36.19
C ASP A 155 -20.78 -39.20 -36.99
N ILE A 156 -19.85 -40.05 -37.40
CA ILE A 156 -20.15 -41.38 -37.94
C ILE A 156 -20.36 -42.32 -36.75
N ALA A 157 -21.54 -42.24 -36.12
CA ALA A 157 -22.03 -43.33 -35.30
C ALA A 157 -22.65 -44.37 -36.25
N ALA A 158 -21.95 -45.47 -36.45
CA ALA A 158 -22.38 -46.64 -37.23
C ALA A 158 -23.16 -47.63 -36.35
#